data_AF-Q0KJ90-F1
#
_entry.id   AF-Q0KJ90-F1
#
_cell.length_a   1.000
_cell.length_b   1.000
_cell.length_c   1.000
_cell.angle_alpha   90.00
_cell.angle_beta   90.00
_cell.angle_gamma   90.00
#
_symmetry.space_group_name_H-M   'P 1'
#
loop_
_entity.id
_entity.type
_entity.pdbx_description
1 polymer ?
#
loop_
_entity_poly.entity_id
_entity_poly.type
_entity_poly.pdbx_seq_one_letter_code
_entity_poly.pdbx_strand_id
1 'polypeptide(L)'
;MTTSANQAEFRLAMRRLAATVTVLTLELEGQPFGMVATAVCSLALEPPSILACINKSAFLHDEFAGCTRFGLNILERFPLIPVHTRTS
;
A
#
# COMPACT_ATOMS: atom_id res chain seq x y z
N MET A 1 -24.55 -15.88 -15.60
CA MET A 1 -23.19 -16.42 -15.83
C MET A 1 -22.38 -16.05 -14.59
N THR A 2 -22.34 -16.93 -13.59
CA THR A 2 -21.77 -16.65 -12.25
C THR A 2 -20.69 -17.70 -11.97
N THR A 3 -19.51 -17.48 -12.51
CA THR A 3 -18.33 -18.29 -12.18
C THR A 3 -17.71 -17.69 -10.93
N SER A 4 -18.06 -18.18 -9.74
CA SER A 4 -17.40 -17.75 -8.51
C SER A 4 -15.98 -18.31 -8.51
N ALA A 5 -15.00 -17.50 -8.92
CA ALA A 5 -13.60 -17.85 -8.75
C ALA A 5 -13.32 -18.07 -7.25
N ASN A 6 -12.72 -19.20 -6.91
CA ASN A 6 -12.36 -19.48 -5.52
C ASN A 6 -11.23 -18.50 -5.08
N GLN A 7 -11.21 -18.10 -3.81
CA GLN A 7 -10.25 -17.16 -3.25
C GLN A 7 -8.78 -17.55 -3.55
N ALA A 8 -8.48 -18.84 -3.61
CA ALA A 8 -7.16 -19.35 -3.97
C ALA A 8 -6.78 -19.05 -5.44
N GLU A 9 -7.71 -19.21 -6.36
CA GLU A 9 -7.52 -18.94 -7.80
C GLU A 9 -7.31 -17.44 -8.04
N PHE A 10 -8.11 -16.60 -7.37
CA PHE A 10 -7.95 -15.15 -7.43
C PHE A 10 -6.57 -14.71 -6.92
N ARG A 11 -6.12 -15.23 -5.77
CA ARG A 11 -4.78 -14.97 -5.25
C ARG A 11 -3.68 -15.40 -6.22
N LEU A 12 -3.83 -16.56 -6.86
CA LEU A 12 -2.86 -17.06 -7.83
C LEU A 12 -2.80 -16.15 -9.07
N ALA A 13 -3.94 -15.69 -9.56
CA ALA A 13 -4.00 -14.73 -10.66
C ALA A 13 -3.32 -13.41 -10.28
N MET A 14 -3.61 -12.84 -9.11
CA MET A 14 -3.03 -11.59 -8.64
C MET A 14 -1.51 -11.66 -8.41
N ARG A 15 -0.95 -12.83 -8.06
CA ARG A 15 0.51 -13.03 -7.96
C ARG A 15 1.26 -12.80 -9.27
N ARG A 16 0.57 -12.91 -10.41
CA ARG A 16 1.17 -12.71 -11.75
C ARG A 16 0.98 -11.28 -12.25
N LEU A 17 0.18 -10.46 -11.57
CA LEU A 17 -0.08 -9.09 -11.96
C LEU A 17 1.12 -8.22 -11.55
N ALA A 18 1.83 -7.68 -12.55
CA ALA A 18 2.88 -6.71 -12.30
C ALA A 18 2.24 -5.42 -11.75
N ALA A 19 2.75 -4.95 -10.61
CA ALA A 19 2.31 -3.74 -9.96
C ALA A 19 3.52 -2.96 -9.44
N THR A 20 3.43 -1.64 -9.47
CA THR A 20 4.44 -0.76 -8.88
C THR A 20 4.45 -0.94 -7.37
N VAL A 21 5.64 -1.06 -6.79
CA VAL A 21 5.81 -1.04 -5.34
C VAL A 21 5.90 0.40 -4.88
N THR A 22 5.04 0.75 -3.93
CA THR A 22 5.06 2.06 -3.28
C THR A 22 5.19 1.89 -1.77
N VAL A 23 5.69 2.92 -1.10
CA VAL A 23 5.68 3.02 0.36
C VAL A 23 4.77 4.17 0.75
N LEU A 24 3.69 3.83 1.45
CA LEU A 24 2.83 4.80 2.12
C LEU A 24 3.47 5.18 3.44
N THR A 25 3.55 6.47 3.75
CA THR A 25 4.15 6.96 5.00
C THR A 25 3.24 7.94 5.69
N LEU A 26 3.25 7.96 7.01
CA LEU A 26 2.58 8.96 7.82
C LEU A 26 3.42 9.26 9.06
N GLU A 27 3.07 10.31 9.79
CA GLU A 27 3.70 10.64 11.06
C GLU A 27 2.69 10.41 12.18
N LEU A 28 3.11 9.68 13.22
CA LEU A 28 2.37 9.54 14.48
C LEU A 28 3.26 10.08 15.59
N GLU A 29 2.78 11.07 16.33
CA GLU A 29 3.48 11.63 17.50
C GLU A 29 4.95 12.03 17.20
N GLY A 30 5.21 12.59 16.01
CA GLY A 30 6.55 12.99 15.58
C GLY A 30 7.45 11.84 15.11
N GLN A 31 6.94 10.61 15.04
CA GLN A 31 7.66 9.43 14.54
C GLN A 31 7.13 8.99 13.18
N PRO A 32 8.02 8.68 12.21
CA PRO A 32 7.60 8.23 10.89
C PRO A 32 7.20 6.75 10.92
N PHE A 33 6.04 6.46 10.35
CA PHE A 33 5.55 5.11 10.09
C PHE A 33 5.34 4.91 8.60
N GLY A 34 5.45 3.67 8.14
CA GLY A 34 5.15 3.37 6.76
C GLY A 34 4.84 1.91 6.49
N MET A 35 4.19 1.68 5.36
CA MET A 35 3.87 0.35 4.88
C MET A 35 4.07 0.25 3.37
N VAL A 36 4.44 -0.95 2.92
CA VAL A 36 4.51 -1.26 1.49
C VAL A 36 3.10 -1.50 0.95
N ALA A 37 2.78 -0.86 -0.17
CA ALA A 37 1.53 -1.04 -0.89
C ALA A 37 1.77 -1.16 -2.40
N THR A 38 1.04 -2.08 -3.03
CA THR A 38 1.00 -2.25 -4.49
C THR A 38 -0.35 -1.89 -5.09
N ALA A 39 -1.38 -1.75 -4.25
CA ALA A 39 -2.72 -1.36 -4.66
C ALA A 39 -2.89 0.17 -4.60
N VAL A 40 -2.19 0.85 -5.50
CA VAL A 40 -2.23 2.30 -5.66
C VAL A 40 -2.55 2.66 -7.11
N CYS A 41 -3.41 3.65 -7.31
CA CYS A 41 -3.70 4.19 -8.64
C CYS A 41 -4.00 5.70 -8.61
N SER A 42 -3.88 6.35 -9.78
CA SER A 42 -4.42 7.69 -9.99
C SER A 42 -5.94 7.62 -10.01
N LEU A 43 -6.59 8.56 -9.30
CA LEU A 43 -8.05 8.61 -9.17
C LEU A 43 -8.66 9.71 -10.02
N ALA A 44 -8.16 10.94 -9.92
CA ALA A 44 -8.63 12.07 -10.71
C ALA A 44 -7.51 13.09 -10.98
N LEU A 45 -7.69 13.89 -12.03
CA LEU A 45 -6.79 14.99 -12.38
C LEU A 45 -7.23 16.33 -11.80
N GLU A 46 -8.54 16.54 -11.57
CA GLU A 46 -9.06 17.79 -11.03
C GLU A 46 -10.20 17.52 -10.03
N PRO A 47 -9.98 17.71 -8.72
CA PRO A 47 -8.66 17.96 -8.11
C PRO A 47 -7.72 16.74 -8.28
N PRO A 48 -6.39 16.96 -8.36
CA PRO A 48 -5.42 15.86 -8.44
C PRO A 48 -5.56 14.93 -7.24
N SER A 49 -5.82 13.65 -7.48
CA SER A 49 -6.01 12.67 -6.41
C SER A 49 -5.51 11.27 -6.77
N ILE A 50 -5.13 10.54 -5.73
CA ILE A 50 -4.66 9.16 -5.78
C ILE A 50 -5.47 8.31 -4.80
N LEU A 51 -5.59 7.03 -5.10
CA LEU A 51 -6.21 6.04 -4.24
C LEU A 51 -5.17 5.01 -3.82
N ALA A 52 -5.15 4.68 -2.52
CA ALA A 52 -4.40 3.57 -1.97
C ALA A 52 -5.35 2.64 -1.21
N CYS A 53 -5.31 1.35 -1.52
CA CYS A 53 -6.15 0.35 -0.85
C CYS A 53 -5.38 -0.32 0.28
N ILE A 54 -5.84 -0.09 1.52
CA ILE A 54 -5.23 -0.66 2.73
C ILE A 54 -6.13 -1.77 3.27
N ASN A 55 -5.52 -2.91 3.62
CA ASN A 55 -6.25 -3.99 4.27
C ASN A 55 -6.68 -3.55 5.67
N LYS A 56 -7.95 -3.80 6.03
CA LYS A 56 -8.51 -3.51 7.37
C LYS A 56 -7.77 -4.18 8.51
N SER A 57 -7.08 -5.30 8.26
CA SER A 57 -6.24 -5.97 9.27
C SER A 57 -4.82 -5.43 9.36
N ALA A 58 -4.45 -4.42 8.56
CA ALA A 58 -3.13 -3.82 8.61
C ALA A 58 -2.98 -2.97 9.89
N PHE A 59 -1.81 -3.05 10.52
CA PHE A 59 -1.52 -2.31 11.76
C PHE A 59 -1.78 -0.79 11.63
N LEU A 60 -1.48 -0.21 10.46
CA LEU A 60 -1.63 1.24 10.21
C LEU A 60 -3.00 1.63 9.62
N HIS A 61 -3.97 0.70 9.52
CA HIS A 61 -5.22 0.98 8.82
C HIS A 61 -5.97 2.18 9.40
N ASP A 62 -6.16 2.19 10.72
CA ASP A 62 -6.96 3.22 11.38
C ASP A 62 -6.23 4.57 11.40
N GLU A 63 -4.90 4.53 11.48
CA GLU A 63 -4.02 5.68 11.39
C GLU A 63 -4.10 6.33 10.01
N PHE A 64 -4.04 5.55 8.92
CA PHE A 64 -4.23 6.08 7.57
C PHE A 64 -5.67 6.57 7.34
N ALA A 65 -6.67 5.90 7.91
CA ALA A 65 -8.06 6.31 7.79
C ALA A 65 -8.35 7.63 8.53
N GLY A 66 -7.65 7.89 9.64
CA GLY A 66 -7.79 9.12 10.43
C GLY A 66 -6.81 10.25 10.05
N CYS A 67 -5.78 9.98 9.26
CA CYS A 67 -4.78 10.99 8.92
C CYS A 67 -5.32 12.04 7.93
N THR A 68 -4.86 13.28 8.07
CA THR A 68 -5.15 14.36 7.10
C THR A 68 -4.10 14.44 6.00
N ARG A 69 -2.93 13.83 6.22
CA ARG A 69 -1.80 13.84 5.30
C ARG A 69 -1.07 12.51 5.39
N PHE A 70 -0.69 12.00 4.24
CA PHE A 70 0.24 10.89 4.11
C PHE A 70 1.18 11.15 2.93
N GLY A 71 2.34 10.51 2.94
CA GLY A 71 3.28 10.48 1.84
C GLY A 71 3.11 9.21 1.01
N LEU A 72 3.37 9.31 -0.29
CA LEU A 72 3.46 8.18 -1.20
C LEU A 72 4.81 8.22 -1.90
N ASN A 73 5.61 7.20 -1.71
CA ASN A 73 6.92 7.07 -2.33
C ASN A 73 6.88 5.95 -3.37
N ILE A 74 7.20 6.27 -4.63
CA ILE A 74 7.27 5.29 -5.71
C ILE A 74 8.68 4.73 -5.75
N LEU A 75 8.83 3.40 -5.67
CA LEU A 75 10.14 2.76 -5.72
C LEU A 75 10.49 2.42 -7.18
N GLU A 76 11.53 3.06 -7.72
CA GLU A 76 12.00 2.82 -9.10
C GLU A 76 12.67 1.46 -9.29
N ARG A 77 13.24 0.90 -8.22
CA ARG A 77 13.85 -0.43 -8.23
C ARG A 77 13.71 -1.04 -6.86
N PHE A 78 13.49 -2.34 -6.82
CA PHE A 78 13.62 -3.16 -5.62
C PHE A 78 15.07 -3.70 -5.61
N PRO A 79 16.12 -2.93 -5.24
CA PRO A 79 17.30 -3.60 -4.73
C PRO A 79 16.88 -4.21 -3.38
N LEU A 80 17.48 -5.33 -3.03
CA LEU A 80 17.42 -5.90 -1.69
C LEU A 80 17.85 -4.83 -0.66
N ILE A 81 16.94 -3.97 -0.20
CA ILE A 81 17.20 -3.13 0.97
C ILE A 81 16.88 -4.03 2.15
N PRO A 82 17.88 -4.43 2.96
CA PRO A 82 17.61 -5.08 4.21
C PRO A 82 16.95 -4.00 5.08
N VAL A 83 15.63 -4.11 5.24
CA VAL A 83 14.92 -3.44 6.33
C VAL A 83 15.63 -3.87 7.60
N HIS A 84 16.47 -2.99 8.14
CA HIS A 84 16.96 -3.14 9.50
C HIS A 84 15.75 -2.90 10.38
N THR A 85 15.03 -3.97 10.71
CA THR A 85 14.19 -4.00 11.89
C THR A 85 15.13 -3.75 13.06
N ARG A 86 15.20 -2.49 13.49
CA ARG A 86 15.88 -2.11 14.72
C ARG A 86 14.98 -2.60 15.86
N THR A 87 15.09 -3.88 16.16
CA THR A 87 14.49 -4.48 17.36
C THR A 87 15.19 -3.83 18.55
N SER A 88 14.43 -3.02 19.29
CA SER A 88 14.82 -2.60 20.64
C SER A 88 14.67 -3.76 21.61
#